data_AF-A0A3D6ELN4-F1
#
_entry.id   AF-A0A3D6ELN4-F1
#
_cell.length_a   1.000
_cell.length_b   1.000
_cell.length_c   1.000
_cell.angle_alpha   90.00
_cell.angle_beta   90.00
_cell.angle_gamma   90.00
#
_symmetry.space_group_name_H-M   'P 1'
#
loop_
_entity.id
_entity.type
_entity.pdbx_description
1 polymer ?
#
loop_
_entity_poly.entity_id
_entity_poly.type
_entity_poly.pdbx_seq_one_letter_code
_entity_poly.pdbx_strand_id
1 'polypeptide(L)'
;MTPLLSLVREPWAQTLGWSLLHFLWQGAALGLLAWLLLALLRGASARTRYATACVALVLMVAAPVATFLVLQPQTPAPAESLHLAVAAAASTQDAPLALRMKAALDPALPWLLGTWALGVLLLSTRFLGSWLRVQRLRRRSATPIPAEWHLVLSRLCRHMKMTQTVRLLQSAAVEVPTALGWLRPIILLPACALTGLAPLQLEAILAHELAHIRRGDFLVNLLQSLVEVLLFYHPAVWWLSGRIRAERELCCDDVAAALCGDPLLLARALTDLEALREALPASSTHLALAANGGSLMHRIRHLLQPALPASSGARATALALLAASLLGAAGVAFQDKEKEPAPKPDKATRMKVIDGDRQMDVSLKGEVRLDAAAREPVAVPGDGSFRVEEKKAGKARAYAATKDKRTYTVDGQEKPL
;
A
#
# COMPACT_ATOMS: atom_id res chain seq x y z
N MET A 1 9.30 -30.61 1.87
CA MET A 1 9.38 -29.36 1.08
C MET A 1 8.14 -29.12 0.18
N THR A 2 7.08 -29.91 0.31
CA THR A 2 5.90 -29.93 -0.58
C THR A 2 4.70 -29.04 -0.20
N PRO A 3 4.36 -28.75 1.08
CA PRO A 3 3.14 -27.99 1.41
C PRO A 3 3.29 -26.46 1.29
N LEU A 4 4.52 -25.95 1.44
CA LEU A 4 4.80 -24.52 1.31
C LEU A 4 4.78 -24.08 -0.16
N LEU A 5 5.30 -24.93 -1.06
CA LEU A 5 5.27 -24.67 -2.51
C LEU A 5 3.85 -24.79 -3.08
N SER A 6 2.98 -25.63 -2.51
CA SER A 6 1.57 -25.67 -2.91
C SER A 6 0.82 -24.41 -2.46
N LEU A 7 1.04 -23.94 -1.23
CA LEU A 7 0.40 -22.73 -0.70
C LEU A 7 0.75 -21.48 -1.52
N VAL A 8 2.00 -21.36 -1.97
CA VAL A 8 2.45 -20.19 -2.74
C VAL A 8 1.99 -20.24 -4.21
N ARG A 9 1.56 -21.41 -4.70
CA ARG A 9 0.99 -21.55 -6.05
C ARG A 9 -0.50 -21.24 -6.13
N GLU A 10 -1.16 -21.06 -4.99
CA GLU A 10 -2.57 -20.71 -4.92
C GLU A 10 -2.87 -19.39 -5.65
N PRO A 11 -4.07 -19.23 -6.25
CA PRO A 11 -4.46 -18.02 -6.99
C PRO A 11 -4.26 -16.73 -6.19
N TRP A 12 -4.61 -16.75 -4.90
CA TRP A 12 -4.48 -15.58 -4.02
C TRP A 12 -3.01 -15.21 -3.76
N ALA A 13 -2.11 -16.19 -3.72
CA ALA A 13 -0.69 -15.94 -3.50
C ALA A 13 -0.08 -15.27 -4.73
N GLN A 14 -0.46 -15.70 -5.93
CA GLN A 14 -0.02 -15.05 -7.17
C GLN A 14 -0.51 -13.60 -7.26
N THR A 15 -1.79 -13.34 -6.94
CA THR A 15 -2.33 -11.97 -6.90
C THR A 15 -1.60 -11.11 -5.86
N LEU A 16 -1.28 -11.66 -4.69
CA LEU A 16 -0.49 -10.96 -3.68
C LEU A 16 0.91 -10.61 -4.19
N GLY A 17 1.60 -11.56 -4.83
CA GLY A 17 2.93 -11.34 -5.40
C GLY A 17 2.90 -10.19 -6.42
N TRP A 18 1.98 -10.25 -7.38
CA TRP A 18 1.81 -9.19 -8.38
C TRP A 18 1.48 -7.83 -7.73
N SER A 19 0.65 -7.82 -6.69
CA SER A 19 0.31 -6.59 -5.96
C SER A 19 1.53 -5.98 -5.27
N LEU A 20 2.40 -6.79 -4.67
CA LEU A 20 3.64 -6.33 -4.03
C LEU A 20 4.66 -5.81 -5.07
N LEU A 21 4.70 -6.41 -6.26
CA LEU A 21 5.51 -5.96 -7.39
C LEU A 21 5.01 -4.63 -7.97
N HIS A 22 3.70 -4.47 -8.19
CA HIS A 22 3.13 -3.18 -8.58
C HIS A 22 3.39 -2.10 -7.53
N PHE A 23 3.43 -2.48 -6.25
CA PHE A 23 3.73 -1.53 -5.20
C PHE A 23 5.14 -0.91 -5.31
N LEU A 24 6.10 -1.52 -6.00
CA LEU A 24 7.43 -0.94 -6.21
C LEU A 24 7.37 0.43 -6.89
N TRP A 25 6.57 0.54 -7.97
CA TRP A 25 6.43 1.83 -8.67
C TRP A 25 5.36 2.71 -8.02
N GLN A 26 4.27 2.13 -7.49
CA GLN A 26 3.21 2.89 -6.81
C GLN A 26 3.77 3.58 -5.55
N GLY A 27 4.52 2.85 -4.73
CA GLY A 27 5.17 3.37 -3.53
C GLY A 27 6.23 4.43 -3.87
N ALA A 28 6.98 4.27 -4.96
CA ALA A 28 7.92 5.28 -5.44
C ALA A 28 7.20 6.58 -5.89
N ALA A 29 6.11 6.45 -6.67
CA ALA A 29 5.31 7.59 -7.12
C ALA A 29 4.65 8.33 -5.95
N LEU A 30 4.02 7.59 -5.02
CA LEU A 30 3.45 8.16 -3.80
C LEU A 30 4.51 8.80 -2.90
N GLY A 31 5.70 8.19 -2.81
CA GLY A 31 6.84 8.74 -2.08
C GLY A 31 7.33 10.06 -2.66
N LEU A 32 7.48 10.13 -3.98
CA LEU A 32 7.85 11.36 -4.68
C LEU A 32 6.79 12.44 -4.52
N LEU A 33 5.52 12.09 -4.63
CA LEU A 33 4.41 13.00 -4.37
C LEU A 33 4.46 13.54 -2.94
N ALA A 34 4.61 12.66 -1.94
CA ALA A 34 4.73 13.06 -0.54
C ALA A 34 5.94 13.97 -0.31
N TRP A 35 7.08 13.69 -0.95
CA TRP A 35 8.27 14.54 -0.90
C TRP A 35 8.00 15.94 -1.47
N LEU A 36 7.34 16.03 -2.63
CA LEU A 36 6.98 17.30 -3.23
C LEU A 36 5.98 18.08 -2.36
N LEU A 37 4.95 17.42 -1.84
CA LEU A 37 3.97 18.01 -0.94
C LEU A 37 4.63 18.57 0.32
N LEU A 38 5.50 17.79 0.97
CA LEU A 38 6.25 18.26 2.14
C LEU A 38 7.23 19.38 1.80
N ALA A 39 7.79 19.40 0.59
CA ALA A 39 8.64 20.50 0.11
C ALA A 39 7.84 21.81 -0.07
N LEU A 40 6.64 21.74 -0.62
CA LEU A 40 5.72 22.88 -0.74
C LEU A 40 5.22 23.36 0.63
N LEU A 41 5.03 22.43 1.56
CA LEU A 41 4.58 22.68 2.93
C LEU A 41 5.72 22.96 3.91
N ARG A 42 6.95 23.25 3.45
CA ARG A 42 8.11 23.49 4.34
C ARG A 42 7.86 24.57 5.39
N GLY A 43 7.15 25.64 5.04
CA GLY A 43 6.77 26.72 5.97
C GLY A 43 5.42 26.51 6.68
N ALA A 44 4.73 25.39 6.46
CA ALA A 44 3.50 25.09 7.17
C ALA A 44 3.82 24.62 8.61
N SER A 45 2.80 24.59 9.47
CA SER A 45 2.96 24.06 10.83
C SER A 45 3.37 22.58 10.80
N ALA A 46 4.14 22.14 11.80
CA ALA A 46 4.52 20.74 11.97
C ALA A 46 3.30 19.80 11.92
N ARG A 47 2.17 20.23 12.49
CA ARG A 47 0.88 19.50 12.43
C ARG A 47 0.41 19.25 10.99
N THR A 48 0.53 20.23 10.10
CA THR A 48 0.09 20.10 8.71
C THR A 48 0.99 19.14 7.94
N ARG A 49 2.31 19.24 8.14
CA ARG A 49 3.29 18.34 7.54
C ARG A 49 3.11 16.91 8.04
N TYR A 50 2.92 16.74 9.35
CA TYR A 50 2.58 15.48 9.99
C TYR A 50 1.32 14.84 9.39
N ALA A 51 0.21 15.59 9.32
CA ALA A 51 -1.05 15.09 8.78
C ALA A 51 -0.90 14.67 7.31
N THR A 52 -0.21 15.47 6.50
CA THR A 52 0.08 15.15 5.09
C THR A 52 0.87 13.86 4.96
N ALA A 53 1.90 13.68 5.79
CA ALA A 53 2.71 12.47 5.79
C ALA A 53 1.91 11.24 6.25
N CYS A 54 1.04 11.38 7.25
CA CYS A 54 0.12 10.30 7.67
C CYS A 54 -0.84 9.89 6.55
N VAL A 55 -1.43 10.85 5.82
CA VAL A 55 -2.31 10.55 4.68
C VAL A 55 -1.54 9.84 3.58
N ALA A 56 -0.33 10.30 3.25
CA ALA A 56 0.53 9.62 2.28
C ALA A 56 0.85 8.16 2.69
N LEU A 57 1.08 7.91 3.98
CA LEU A 57 1.32 6.55 4.49
C LEU A 57 0.06 5.68 4.35
N VAL A 58 -1.12 6.22 4.65
CA VAL A 58 -2.40 5.51 4.43
C VAL A 58 -2.58 5.16 2.96
N LEU A 59 -2.25 6.09 2.04
CA LEU A 59 -2.30 5.82 0.60
C LEU A 59 -1.31 4.75 0.16
N MET A 60 -0.10 4.72 0.73
CA MET A 60 0.87 3.66 0.47
C MET A 60 0.37 2.28 0.93
N VAL A 61 -0.40 2.21 2.01
CA VAL A 61 -1.02 0.95 2.46
C VAL A 61 -2.22 0.58 1.60
N ALA A 62 -3.02 1.56 1.19
CA ALA A 62 -4.20 1.33 0.38
C ALA A 62 -3.86 0.87 -1.05
N ALA A 63 -2.76 1.33 -1.63
CA ALA A 63 -2.35 1.00 -3.01
C ALA A 63 -2.18 -0.52 -3.30
N PRO A 64 -1.40 -1.29 -2.52
CA PRO A 64 -1.26 -2.73 -2.76
C PRO A 64 -2.57 -3.48 -2.47
N VAL A 65 -3.37 -3.02 -1.50
CA VAL A 65 -4.69 -3.61 -1.21
C VAL A 65 -5.66 -3.38 -2.36
N ALA A 66 -5.73 -2.16 -2.89
CA ALA A 66 -6.55 -1.83 -4.05
C ALA A 66 -6.10 -2.64 -5.28
N THR A 67 -4.79 -2.76 -5.51
CA THR A 67 -4.24 -3.57 -6.61
C THR A 67 -4.63 -5.05 -6.47
N PHE A 68 -4.56 -5.59 -5.25
CA PHE A 68 -4.98 -6.97 -4.97
C PHE A 68 -6.46 -7.19 -5.27
N LEU A 69 -7.32 -6.24 -4.88
CA LEU A 69 -8.77 -6.31 -5.13
C LEU A 69 -9.11 -6.15 -6.63
N VAL A 70 -8.35 -5.35 -7.37
CA VAL A 70 -8.55 -5.14 -8.81
C VAL A 70 -8.10 -6.35 -9.63
N LEU A 71 -6.93 -6.93 -9.33
CA LEU A 71 -6.39 -8.04 -10.10
C LEU A 71 -7.26 -9.31 -10.01
N GLN A 72 -7.93 -9.49 -8.86
CA GLN A 72 -8.66 -10.70 -8.46
C GLN A 72 -7.83 -12.00 -8.54
N PRO A 73 -8.15 -13.04 -7.75
CA PRO A 73 -7.49 -14.33 -7.89
C PRO A 73 -7.92 -14.99 -9.20
N GLN A 74 -7.07 -14.93 -10.23
CA GLN A 74 -7.28 -15.66 -11.47
C GLN A 74 -6.92 -17.13 -11.24
N THR A 75 -7.83 -18.05 -11.57
CA THR A 75 -7.50 -19.48 -11.58
C THR A 75 -6.33 -19.71 -12.52
N PRO A 76 -5.23 -20.34 -12.05
CA PRO A 76 -4.06 -20.58 -12.89
C PRO A 76 -4.50 -21.41 -14.10
N ALA A 77 -4.17 -20.94 -15.29
CA ALA A 77 -4.35 -21.70 -16.51
C ALA A 77 -3.55 -23.02 -16.42
N PRO A 78 -4.03 -24.13 -17.01
CA PRO A 78 -3.32 -25.41 -16.99
C PRO A 78 -1.84 -25.23 -17.39
N ALA A 79 -0.91 -25.88 -16.68
CA ALA A 79 0.53 -25.68 -16.88
C ALA A 79 0.98 -25.90 -18.35
N GLU A 80 0.31 -26.80 -19.09
CA GLU A 80 0.51 -27.00 -20.54
C GLU A 80 0.19 -25.77 -21.38
N SER A 81 -0.91 -25.08 -21.07
CA SER A 81 -1.32 -23.86 -21.78
C SER A 81 -0.39 -22.69 -21.50
N LEU A 82 0.21 -22.62 -20.31
CA LEU A 82 1.18 -21.59 -19.94
C LEU A 82 2.54 -21.81 -20.63
N HIS A 83 3.02 -23.05 -20.72
CA HIS A 83 4.25 -23.38 -21.43
C HIS A 83 4.15 -23.09 -22.93
N LEU A 84 3.02 -23.42 -23.56
CA LEU A 84 2.79 -23.13 -24.97
C LEU A 84 2.67 -21.61 -25.23
N ALA A 85 2.00 -20.88 -24.34
CA ALA A 85 1.85 -19.42 -24.43
C ALA A 85 3.16 -18.67 -24.17
N VAL A 86 3.98 -19.10 -23.21
CA VAL A 86 5.30 -18.51 -22.92
C VAL A 86 6.27 -18.83 -24.06
N ALA A 87 6.25 -20.03 -24.62
CA ALA A 87 7.05 -20.38 -25.80
C ALA A 87 6.65 -19.54 -27.03
N ALA A 88 5.35 -19.29 -27.24
CA ALA A 88 4.84 -18.42 -28.31
C ALA A 88 5.13 -16.92 -28.08
N ALA A 89 5.09 -16.45 -26.83
CA ALA A 89 5.41 -15.06 -26.47
C ALA A 89 6.92 -14.78 -26.45
N ALA A 90 7.75 -15.77 -26.12
CA ALA A 90 9.21 -15.68 -26.17
C ALA A 90 9.76 -15.74 -27.61
N SER A 91 9.01 -16.35 -28.53
CA SER A 91 9.36 -16.43 -29.96
C SER A 91 8.86 -15.24 -30.79
N THR A 92 8.05 -14.34 -30.21
CA THR A 92 7.60 -13.10 -30.86
C THR A 92 8.36 -11.90 -30.30
N GLN A 93 9.39 -11.44 -31.03
CA GLN A 93 10.14 -10.22 -30.66
C GLN A 93 9.25 -8.96 -30.58
N ASP A 94 8.05 -9.00 -31.19
CA ASP A 94 7.06 -7.94 -31.21
C ASP A 94 6.07 -7.95 -30.01
N ALA A 95 6.22 -8.88 -29.06
CA ALA A 95 5.36 -8.90 -27.89
C ALA A 95 5.57 -7.65 -27.00
N PRO A 96 4.49 -7.02 -26.48
CA PRO A 96 4.60 -5.87 -25.59
C PRO A 96 5.52 -6.15 -24.40
N LEU A 97 6.37 -5.19 -24.04
CA LEU A 97 7.34 -5.31 -22.95
C LEU A 97 6.70 -5.83 -21.64
N ALA A 98 5.50 -5.37 -21.31
CA ALA A 98 4.76 -5.81 -20.14
C ALA A 98 4.48 -7.33 -20.12
N LEU A 99 4.13 -7.90 -21.28
CA LEU A 99 3.86 -9.34 -21.40
C LEU A 99 5.15 -10.16 -21.24
N ARG A 100 6.26 -9.66 -21.80
CA ARG A 100 7.59 -10.28 -21.66
C ARG A 100 8.08 -10.26 -20.21
N MET A 101 7.92 -9.13 -19.52
CA MET A 101 8.26 -9.01 -18.10
C MET A 101 7.39 -9.92 -17.24
N LYS A 102 6.08 -10.02 -17.53
CA LYS A 102 5.17 -10.94 -16.84
C LYS A 102 5.62 -12.39 -16.98
N ALA A 103 5.87 -12.84 -18.20
CA ALA A 103 6.35 -14.20 -18.47
C ALA A 103 7.70 -14.51 -17.80
N ALA A 104 8.60 -13.52 -17.68
CA ALA A 104 9.88 -13.68 -17.00
C ALA A 104 9.76 -13.73 -15.46
N LEU A 105 8.80 -13.01 -14.88
CA LEU A 105 8.64 -12.88 -13.42
C LEU A 105 7.69 -13.93 -12.83
N ASP A 106 6.72 -14.44 -13.59
CA ASP A 106 5.76 -15.46 -13.13
C ASP A 106 6.44 -16.68 -12.47
N PRO A 107 7.53 -17.27 -13.03
CA PRO A 107 8.23 -18.39 -12.38
C PRO A 107 8.98 -18.01 -11.10
N ALA A 108 9.40 -16.74 -10.98
CA ALA A 108 10.15 -16.22 -9.83
C ALA A 108 9.23 -15.78 -8.68
N LEU A 109 7.94 -15.53 -8.96
CA LEU A 109 6.96 -15.01 -8.02
C LEU A 109 6.87 -15.81 -6.70
N PRO A 110 6.90 -17.16 -6.70
CA PRO A 110 6.86 -17.92 -5.46
C PRO A 110 8.06 -17.68 -4.54
N TRP A 111 9.24 -17.51 -5.12
CA TRP A 111 10.46 -17.24 -4.37
C TRP A 111 10.47 -15.80 -3.83
N LEU A 112 9.95 -14.84 -4.60
CA LEU A 112 9.75 -13.46 -4.14
C LEU A 112 8.79 -13.40 -2.94
N LEU A 113 7.67 -14.12 -3.00
CA LEU A 113 6.74 -14.22 -1.87
C LEU A 113 7.34 -14.93 -0.67
N GLY A 114 8.10 -16.01 -0.88
CA GLY A 114 8.79 -16.72 0.19
C GLY A 114 9.82 -15.85 0.91
N THR A 115 10.60 -15.08 0.17
CA THR A 115 11.59 -14.13 0.74
C THR A 115 10.90 -12.96 1.45
N TRP A 116 9.83 -12.41 0.88
CA TRP A 116 9.00 -11.41 1.54
C TRP A 116 8.39 -11.93 2.86
N ALA A 117 7.78 -13.11 2.86
CA ALA A 117 7.17 -13.71 4.03
C ALA A 117 8.20 -13.99 5.14
N LEU A 118 9.40 -14.45 4.76
CA LEU A 118 10.52 -14.62 5.69
C LEU A 118 10.95 -13.28 6.30
N GLY A 119 11.06 -12.23 5.49
CA GLY A 119 11.37 -10.87 5.97
C GLY A 119 10.32 -10.36 6.96
N VAL A 120 9.03 -10.49 6.62
CA VAL A 120 7.91 -10.15 7.49
C VAL A 120 7.98 -10.93 8.80
N LEU A 121 8.26 -12.23 8.76
CA LEU A 121 8.39 -13.07 9.96
C LEU A 121 9.54 -12.60 10.86
N LEU A 122 10.72 -12.35 10.29
CA LEU A 122 11.89 -11.87 11.05
C LEU A 122 11.64 -10.49 11.68
N LEU A 123 11.05 -9.56 10.94
CA LEU A 123 10.73 -8.23 11.47
C LEU A 123 9.58 -8.28 12.49
N SER A 124 8.59 -9.15 12.31
CA SER A 124 7.50 -9.37 13.26
C SER A 124 8.00 -9.94 14.58
N THR A 125 8.94 -10.89 14.55
CA THR A 125 9.54 -11.44 15.78
C THR A 125 10.37 -10.39 16.53
N ARG A 126 11.15 -9.56 15.81
CA ARG A 126 11.83 -8.39 16.39
C ARG A 126 10.85 -7.37 16.99
N PHE A 127 9.76 -7.08 16.30
CA PHE A 127 8.70 -6.18 16.77
C PHE A 127 8.04 -6.73 18.04
N LEU A 128 7.65 -8.01 18.03
CA LEU A 128 7.07 -8.70 19.18
C LEU A 128 8.04 -8.72 20.37
N GLY A 129 9.33 -8.97 20.13
CA GLY A 129 10.37 -8.89 21.16
C GLY A 129 10.47 -7.51 21.79
N SER A 130 10.44 -6.44 20.98
CA SER A 130 10.41 -5.05 21.46
C SER A 130 9.16 -4.75 22.29
N TRP A 131 7.99 -5.19 21.82
CA TRP A 131 6.73 -5.06 22.54
C TRP A 131 6.75 -5.80 23.89
N LEU A 132 7.22 -7.05 23.91
CA LEU A 132 7.33 -7.84 25.13
C LEU A 132 8.32 -7.20 26.12
N ARG A 133 9.41 -6.59 25.65
CA ARG A 133 10.34 -5.83 26.50
C ARG A 133 9.65 -4.65 27.17
N VAL A 134 8.88 -3.87 26.41
CA VAL A 134 8.07 -2.76 26.94
C VAL A 134 7.04 -3.26 27.97
N GLN A 135 6.36 -4.37 27.70
CA GLN A 135 5.40 -4.95 28.66
C GLN A 135 6.07 -5.48 29.93
N ARG A 136 7.28 -6.05 29.83
CA ARG A 136 8.07 -6.47 31.00
C ARG A 136 8.47 -5.27 31.84
N LEU A 137 8.96 -4.20 31.21
CA LEU A 137 9.34 -2.95 31.87
C LEU A 137 8.16 -2.36 32.65
N ARG A 138 6.97 -2.31 32.02
CA ARG A 138 5.72 -1.88 32.65
C ARG A 138 5.36 -2.67 33.91
N ARG A 139 5.69 -3.96 33.96
CA ARG A 139 5.32 -4.86 35.08
C ARG A 139 6.38 -4.96 36.18
N ARG A 140 7.67 -4.84 35.86
CA ARG A 140 8.77 -5.23 36.77
C ARG A 140 9.66 -4.08 37.24
N SER A 141 9.63 -2.91 36.60
CA SER A 141 10.64 -1.86 36.84
C SER A 141 10.04 -0.52 37.25
N ALA A 142 8.74 -0.48 37.53
CA ALA A 142 8.04 0.76 37.85
C ALA A 142 7.94 0.94 39.37
N THR A 143 8.66 1.92 39.91
CA THR A 143 8.54 2.36 41.31
C THR A 143 7.62 3.58 41.42
N PRO A 144 6.95 3.78 42.57
CA PRO A 144 6.23 5.00 42.85
C PRO A 144 7.17 6.22 42.78
N ILE A 145 6.63 7.36 42.34
CA ILE A 145 7.31 8.65 42.31
C ILE A 145 6.87 9.51 43.51
N PRO A 146 7.67 10.47 44.00
CA PRO A 146 7.24 11.37 45.07
C PRO A 146 5.90 12.07 44.79
N ALA A 147 5.11 12.30 45.85
CA ALA A 147 3.73 12.80 45.77
C ALA A 147 3.61 14.17 45.08
N GLU A 148 4.62 15.02 45.19
CA GLU A 148 4.69 16.32 44.52
C GLU A 148 4.56 16.22 42.99
N TRP A 149 5.14 15.19 42.37
CA TRP A 149 5.08 14.98 40.92
C TRP A 149 3.71 14.50 40.46
N HIS A 150 2.95 13.84 41.32
CA HIS A 150 1.54 13.53 41.05
C HIS A 150 0.68 14.79 40.99
N LEU A 151 0.98 15.81 41.81
CA LEU A 151 0.29 17.10 41.79
C LEU A 151 0.62 17.88 40.52
N VAL A 152 1.91 17.94 40.14
CA VAL A 152 2.35 18.57 38.88
C VAL A 152 1.69 17.90 37.68
N LEU A 153 1.72 16.56 37.60
CA LEU A 153 1.07 15.80 36.54
C LEU A 153 -0.43 16.12 36.46
N SER A 154 -1.12 16.15 37.61
CA SER A 154 -2.55 16.43 37.68
C SER A 154 -2.88 17.85 37.21
N ARG A 155 -2.03 18.82 37.53
CA ARG A 155 -2.14 20.21 37.04
C ARG A 155 -1.97 20.27 35.52
N LEU A 156 -0.93 19.64 34.97
CA LEU A 156 -0.69 19.61 33.53
C LEU A 156 -1.84 18.92 32.77
N CYS A 157 -2.29 17.75 33.23
CA CYS A 157 -3.43 17.04 32.64
C CYS A 157 -4.70 17.90 32.60
N ARG A 158 -4.94 18.70 33.64
CA ARG A 158 -6.09 19.63 33.70
C ARG A 158 -5.95 20.78 32.71
N HIS A 159 -4.79 21.41 32.63
CA HIS A 159 -4.53 22.47 31.63
C HIS A 159 -4.63 21.95 30.20
N MET A 160 -4.17 20.72 29.95
CA MET A 160 -4.30 20.03 28.67
C MET A 160 -5.70 19.46 28.41
N LYS A 161 -6.67 19.65 29.31
CA LYS A 161 -8.04 19.12 29.21
C LYS A 161 -8.09 17.63 28.87
N MET A 162 -7.27 16.84 29.58
CA MET A 162 -7.20 15.39 29.38
C MET A 162 -8.35 14.70 30.10
N THR A 163 -8.99 13.75 29.41
CA THR A 163 -10.09 12.93 29.95
C THR A 163 -9.59 11.61 30.55
N GLN A 164 -8.37 11.20 30.17
CA GLN A 164 -7.76 9.94 30.58
C GLN A 164 -6.89 10.11 31.84
N THR A 165 -6.92 9.11 32.71
CA THR A 165 -6.05 9.04 33.89
C THR A 165 -4.66 8.57 33.50
N VAL A 166 -3.66 9.46 33.57
CA VAL A 166 -2.25 9.15 33.32
C VAL A 166 -1.57 8.75 34.61
N ARG A 167 -0.83 7.64 34.60
CA ARG A 167 0.02 7.23 35.74
C ARG A 167 1.45 7.68 35.51
N LEU A 168 2.08 8.22 36.54
CA LEU A 168 3.49 8.58 36.53
C LEU A 168 4.25 7.60 37.42
N LEU A 169 5.32 7.01 36.90
CA LEU A 169 6.16 6.05 37.60
C LEU A 169 7.64 6.32 37.27
N GLN A 170 8.54 5.93 38.15
CA GLN A 170 9.98 5.99 37.95
C GLN A 170 10.51 4.60 37.55
N SER A 171 11.56 4.55 36.73
CA SER A 171 12.27 3.31 36.41
C SER A 171 13.75 3.57 36.16
N ALA A 172 14.62 2.80 36.81
CA ALA A 172 16.06 2.81 36.52
C ALA A 172 16.42 2.07 35.21
N ALA A 173 15.50 1.28 34.67
CA ALA A 173 15.71 0.52 33.44
C ALA A 173 15.37 1.31 32.16
N VAL A 174 14.96 2.58 32.27
CA VAL A 174 14.77 3.48 31.13
C VAL A 174 15.82 4.58 31.18
N GLU A 175 16.32 4.95 30.00
CA GLU A 175 17.30 6.02 29.83
C GLU A 175 16.66 7.32 29.34
N VAL A 176 15.41 7.26 28.87
CA VAL A 176 14.64 8.38 28.32
C VAL A 176 13.21 8.32 28.87
N PRO A 177 12.58 9.47 29.17
CA PRO A 177 11.15 9.53 29.44
C PRO A 177 10.37 8.77 28.37
N THR A 178 9.45 7.90 28.80
CA THR A 178 8.72 7.04 27.87
C THR A 178 7.24 6.97 28.24
N ALA A 179 6.38 7.52 27.38
CA ALA A 179 4.94 7.29 27.43
C ALA A 179 4.55 5.92 26.86
N LEU A 180 3.79 5.13 27.63
CA LEU A 180 3.38 3.77 27.32
C LEU A 180 1.87 3.56 27.39
N GLY A 181 1.31 2.95 26.35
CA GLY A 181 -0.08 2.47 26.31
C GLY A 181 -1.11 3.55 25.95
N TRP A 182 -2.29 3.10 25.49
CA TRP A 182 -3.36 3.97 24.99
C TRP A 182 -4.55 4.15 25.96
N LEU A 183 -5.12 3.07 26.50
CA LEU A 183 -6.31 3.11 27.39
C LEU A 183 -5.97 3.50 28.84
N ARG A 184 -4.79 3.12 29.30
CA ARG A 184 -4.28 3.42 30.65
C ARG A 184 -2.83 3.87 30.49
N PRO A 185 -2.60 5.09 29.98
CA PRO A 185 -1.28 5.58 29.67
C PRO A 185 -0.43 5.70 30.94
N ILE A 186 0.83 5.31 30.82
CA ILE A 186 1.83 5.36 31.88
C ILE A 186 3.04 6.13 31.35
N ILE A 187 3.47 7.16 32.06
CA ILE A 187 4.75 7.83 31.81
C ILE A 187 5.78 7.20 32.73
N LEU A 188 6.85 6.65 32.15
CA LEU A 188 8.03 6.20 32.89
C LEU A 188 9.10 7.28 32.82
N LEU A 189 9.54 7.76 33.98
CA LEU A 189 10.66 8.69 34.08
C LEU A 189 11.96 7.95 34.44
N PRO A 190 13.08 8.26 33.77
CA PRO A 190 14.37 7.77 34.15
C PRO A 190 14.80 8.40 35.48
N ALA A 191 15.49 7.63 36.33
CA ALA A 191 15.94 8.11 37.63
C ALA A 191 16.85 9.35 37.51
N CYS A 192 17.70 9.41 36.48
CA CYS A 192 18.59 10.55 36.23
C CYS A 192 17.83 11.85 35.93
N ALA A 193 16.67 11.80 35.26
CA ALA A 193 15.87 13.00 35.01
C ALA A 193 15.25 13.56 36.29
N LEU A 194 14.87 12.69 37.22
CA LEU A 194 14.29 13.11 38.50
C LEU A 194 15.32 13.77 39.42
N THR A 195 16.57 13.31 39.39
CA THR A 195 17.64 13.85 40.24
C THR A 195 18.48 14.93 39.58
N GLY A 196 18.53 14.95 38.24
CA GLY A 196 19.45 15.78 37.47
C GLY A 196 18.82 16.99 36.79
N LEU A 197 17.49 17.04 36.62
CA LEU A 197 16.81 18.19 36.02
C LEU A 197 16.22 19.12 37.07
N ALA A 198 16.21 20.41 36.77
CA ALA A 198 15.48 21.38 37.58
C ALA A 198 13.96 21.12 37.51
N PRO A 199 13.17 21.45 38.55
CA PRO A 199 11.75 21.12 38.59
C PRO A 199 10.94 21.64 37.38
N LEU A 200 11.22 22.87 36.93
CA LEU A 200 10.58 23.47 35.76
C LEU A 200 10.97 22.77 34.45
N GLN A 201 12.19 22.26 34.34
CA GLN A 201 12.64 21.49 33.18
C GLN A 201 11.92 20.14 33.12
N LEU A 202 11.83 19.45 34.26
CA LEU A 202 11.10 18.19 34.33
C LEU A 202 9.61 18.38 34.05
N GLU A 203 9.01 19.48 34.48
CA GLU A 203 7.64 19.86 34.10
C GLU A 203 7.49 20.03 32.59
N ALA A 204 8.44 20.68 31.91
CA ALA A 204 8.43 20.84 30.46
C ALA A 204 8.54 19.49 29.72
N ILE A 205 9.38 18.58 30.22
CA ILE A 205 9.49 17.21 29.70
C ILE A 205 8.19 16.42 29.92
N LEU A 206 7.56 16.54 31.09
CA LEU A 206 6.26 15.93 31.35
C LEU A 206 5.17 16.47 30.43
N ALA A 207 5.16 17.77 30.15
CA ALA A 207 4.25 18.37 29.19
C ALA A 207 4.45 17.77 27.78
N HIS A 208 5.68 17.53 27.35
CA HIS A 208 6.00 16.86 26.09
C HIS A 208 5.47 15.42 26.04
N GLU A 209 5.72 14.61 27.08
CA GLU A 209 5.21 13.23 27.14
C GLU A 209 3.67 13.17 27.20
N LEU A 210 3.04 14.11 27.90
CA LEU A 210 1.59 14.24 27.91
C LEU A 210 1.04 14.63 26.54
N ALA A 211 1.77 15.42 25.75
CA ALA A 211 1.38 15.78 24.39
C ALA A 211 1.29 14.53 23.49
N HIS A 212 2.23 13.58 23.60
CA HIS A 212 2.15 12.29 22.89
C HIS A 212 0.87 11.51 23.25
N ILE A 213 0.57 11.43 24.54
CA ILE A 213 -0.60 10.72 25.07
C ILE A 213 -1.90 11.39 24.60
N ARG A 214 -1.97 12.73 24.68
CA ARG A 214 -3.13 13.51 24.25
C ARG A 214 -3.38 13.38 22.74
N ARG A 215 -2.33 13.35 21.93
CA ARG A 215 -2.43 13.21 20.47
C ARG A 215 -2.68 11.76 20.01
N GLY A 216 -2.57 10.79 20.91
CA GLY A 216 -2.79 9.38 20.58
C GLY A 216 -1.68 8.78 19.72
N ASP A 217 -0.45 9.31 19.82
CA ASP A 217 0.68 8.94 18.96
C ASP A 217 1.04 7.45 19.01
N PHE A 218 0.64 6.76 20.08
CA PHE A 218 0.79 5.32 20.21
C PHE A 218 0.17 4.55 19.04
N LEU A 219 -1.05 4.93 18.61
CA LEU A 219 -1.74 4.24 17.52
C LEU A 219 -1.02 4.45 16.19
N VAL A 220 -0.61 5.68 15.92
CA VAL A 220 0.15 6.00 14.69
C VAL A 220 1.48 5.25 14.69
N ASN A 221 2.18 5.18 15.82
CA ASN A 221 3.43 4.43 15.94
C ASN A 221 3.24 2.92 15.71
N LEU A 222 2.13 2.34 16.20
CA LEU A 222 1.77 0.95 15.95
C LEU A 222 1.54 0.72 14.46
N LEU A 223 0.72 1.56 13.82
CA LEU A 223 0.45 1.48 12.38
C LEU A 223 1.74 1.63 11.57
N GLN A 224 2.59 2.61 11.87
CA GLN A 224 3.89 2.79 11.22
C GLN A 224 4.77 1.54 11.34
N SER A 225 4.83 0.94 12.53
CA SER A 225 5.63 -0.27 12.75
C SER A 225 5.12 -1.45 11.93
N LEU A 226 3.79 -1.63 11.83
CA LEU A 226 3.20 -2.66 10.97
C LEU A 226 3.49 -2.40 9.49
N VAL A 227 3.40 -1.16 9.04
CA VAL A 227 3.71 -0.78 7.66
C VAL A 227 5.17 -1.00 7.32
N GLU A 228 6.09 -0.63 8.22
CA GLU A 228 7.53 -0.89 8.07
C GLU A 228 7.85 -2.40 8.03
N VAL A 229 7.11 -3.23 8.75
CA VAL A 229 7.24 -4.70 8.71
C VAL A 229 6.75 -5.25 7.38
N LEU A 230 5.57 -4.84 6.91
CA LEU A 230 4.94 -5.39 5.69
C LEU A 230 5.62 -4.91 4.41
N LEU A 231 6.06 -3.64 4.39
CA LEU A 231 6.64 -2.97 3.22
C LEU A 231 8.14 -2.68 3.41
N PHE A 232 8.82 -3.53 4.19
CA PHE A 232 10.21 -3.34 4.61
C PHE A 232 11.22 -3.19 3.45
N TYR A 233 10.87 -3.70 2.27
CA TYR A 233 11.72 -3.63 1.09
C TYR A 233 11.69 -2.25 0.40
N HIS A 234 10.75 -1.37 0.77
CA HIS A 234 10.50 -0.13 0.03
C HIS A 234 11.16 1.10 0.69
N PRO A 235 12.17 1.74 0.07
CA PRO A 235 12.90 2.86 0.68
C PRO A 235 12.04 4.10 0.95
N ALA A 236 11.05 4.39 0.09
CA ALA A 236 10.15 5.52 0.32
C ALA A 236 9.29 5.38 1.58
N VAL A 237 8.94 4.15 1.97
CA VAL A 237 8.19 3.88 3.21
C VAL A 237 9.05 4.21 4.42
N TRP A 238 10.31 3.76 4.44
CA TRP A 238 11.27 4.10 5.49
C TRP A 238 11.50 5.60 5.62
N TRP A 239 11.69 6.28 4.48
CA TRP A 239 11.83 7.73 4.44
C TRP A 239 10.60 8.42 5.03
N LEU A 240 9.39 8.05 4.57
CA LEU A 240 8.14 8.68 5.01
C LEU A 240 7.87 8.41 6.50
N SER A 241 8.08 7.20 6.98
CA SER A 241 7.97 6.87 8.40
C SER A 241 8.96 7.65 9.25
N GLY A 242 10.19 7.87 8.75
CA GLY A 242 11.17 8.75 9.38
C GLY A 242 10.69 10.20 9.46
N ARG A 243 10.04 10.71 8.40
CA ARG A 243 9.43 12.06 8.39
C ARG A 243 8.29 12.17 9.40
N ILE A 244 7.39 11.20 9.45
CA ILE A 244 6.28 11.18 10.43
C ILE A 244 6.84 11.22 11.86
N ARG A 245 7.89 10.43 12.16
CA ARG A 245 8.56 10.47 13.46
C ARG A 245 9.12 11.86 13.76
N ALA A 246 9.87 12.47 12.85
CA ALA A 246 10.44 13.81 13.07
C ALA A 246 9.35 14.88 13.30
N GLU A 247 8.32 14.92 12.45
CA GLU A 247 7.23 15.90 12.58
C GLU A 247 6.39 15.68 13.84
N ARG A 248 6.28 14.44 14.32
CA ARG A 248 5.60 14.10 15.58
C ARG A 248 6.30 14.74 16.77
N GLU A 249 7.62 14.63 16.86
CA GLU A 249 8.39 15.24 17.94
C GLU A 249 8.21 16.76 17.94
N LEU A 250 8.26 17.40 16.76
CA LEU A 250 8.01 18.84 16.62
C LEU A 250 6.58 19.23 17.05
N CYS A 251 5.57 18.43 16.71
CA CYS A 251 4.20 18.67 17.16
C CYS A 251 4.06 18.61 18.68
N CYS A 252 4.77 17.70 19.35
CA CYS A 252 4.76 17.56 20.79
C CYS A 252 5.54 18.70 21.47
N ASP A 253 6.68 19.09 20.89
CA ASP A 253 7.46 20.26 21.32
C ASP A 253 6.62 21.55 21.24
N ASP A 254 5.89 21.78 20.13
CA ASP A 254 5.00 22.93 19.97
C ASP A 254 3.93 22.97 21.08
N VAL A 255 3.35 21.82 21.44
CA VAL A 255 2.32 21.73 22.49
C VAL A 255 2.93 21.97 23.88
N ALA A 256 4.09 21.38 24.16
CA ALA A 256 4.77 21.55 25.45
C ALA A 256 5.24 22.99 25.65
N ALA A 257 5.88 23.58 24.64
CA ALA A 257 6.34 24.97 24.68
C ALA A 257 5.17 25.95 24.86
N ALA A 258 4.06 25.75 24.15
CA ALA A 258 2.86 26.57 24.31
C ALA A 258 2.23 26.44 25.71
N LEU A 259 2.29 25.26 26.32
CA LEU A 259 1.76 25.03 27.67
C LEU A 259 2.63 25.67 28.76
N CYS A 260 3.95 25.52 28.64
CA CYS A 260 4.90 26.06 29.60
C CYS A 260 5.15 27.56 29.43
N GLY A 261 4.82 28.12 28.26
CA GLY A 261 5.01 29.55 27.95
C GLY A 261 6.46 29.95 27.68
N ASP A 262 7.40 28.99 27.71
CA ASP A 262 8.83 29.23 27.52
C ASP A 262 9.45 28.12 26.64
N PRO A 263 9.63 28.38 25.32
CA PRO A 263 10.31 27.45 24.41
C PRO A 263 11.79 27.24 24.75
N LEU A 264 12.46 28.24 25.34
CA LEU A 264 13.87 28.16 25.71
C LEU A 264 14.06 27.23 26.92
N LEU A 265 13.14 27.26 27.88
CA LEU A 265 13.10 26.30 28.99
C LEU A 265 13.02 24.86 28.46
N LEU A 266 12.13 24.58 27.50
CA LEU A 266 12.01 23.26 26.91
C LEU A 266 13.29 22.86 26.16
N ALA A 267 13.86 23.77 25.36
CA ALA A 267 15.11 23.50 24.65
C ALA A 267 16.25 23.15 25.61
N ARG A 268 16.41 23.90 26.72
CA ARG A 268 17.38 23.59 27.78
C ARG A 268 17.09 22.25 28.44
N ALA A 269 15.84 21.98 28.79
CA ALA A 269 15.44 20.71 29.39
C ALA A 269 15.80 19.50 28.50
N LEU A 270 15.60 19.62 27.18
CA LEU A 270 15.97 18.59 26.23
C LEU A 270 17.49 18.40 26.12
N THR A 271 18.25 19.50 26.11
CA THR A 271 19.73 19.45 26.10
C THR A 271 20.30 18.83 27.37
N ASP A 272 19.81 19.25 28.54
CA ASP A 272 20.29 18.75 29.83
C ASP A 272 19.90 17.27 30.03
N LEU A 273 18.71 16.87 29.58
CA LEU A 273 18.28 15.47 29.60
C LEU A 273 19.18 14.59 28.71
N GLU A 274 19.55 15.08 27.53
CA GLU A 274 20.48 14.37 26.65
C GLU A 274 21.88 14.25 27.28
N ALA A 275 22.40 15.33 27.90
CA ALA A 275 23.68 15.30 28.60
C ALA A 275 23.68 14.31 29.78
N LEU A 276 22.58 14.25 30.55
CA LEU A 276 22.40 13.27 31.63
C LEU A 276 22.37 11.83 31.10
N ARG A 277 21.79 11.61 29.91
CA ARG A 277 21.77 10.30 29.25
C ARG A 277 23.16 9.88 28.81
N GLU A 278 23.93 10.77 28.19
CA GLU A 278 25.31 10.50 27.75
C GLU A 278 26.25 10.18 28.92
N ALA A 279 25.99 10.73 30.10
CA ALA A 279 26.76 10.43 31.30
C ALA A 279 26.52 9.02 31.88
N LEU A 280 25.50 8.27 31.40
CA LEU A 280 25.25 6.90 31.85
C LEU A 280 26.22 5.91 31.17
N PRO A 281 26.85 4.98 31.91
CA PRO A 281 27.78 4.02 31.34
C PRO A 281 27.11 3.15 30.26
N ALA A 282 27.78 3.07 29.11
CA ALA A 282 27.25 2.65 27.82
C ALA A 282 26.45 1.34 27.79
N SER A 283 25.13 1.44 27.66
CA SER A 283 24.28 0.35 27.19
C SER A 283 24.33 0.25 25.67
N SER A 284 25.42 -0.20 25.03
CA SER A 284 25.46 -0.66 23.60
C SER A 284 24.90 0.26 22.49
N THR A 285 24.57 1.54 22.78
CA THR A 285 23.78 2.41 21.88
C THR A 285 24.64 3.52 21.23
N HIS A 286 25.97 3.38 21.24
CA HIS A 286 26.88 4.37 20.64
C HIS A 286 26.71 4.53 19.12
N LEU A 287 26.29 3.47 18.40
CA LEU A 287 26.06 3.56 16.94
C LEU A 287 24.78 4.32 16.57
N ALA A 288 23.79 4.41 17.48
CA ALA A 288 22.56 5.19 17.26
C ALA A 288 22.72 6.67 17.65
N LEU A 289 23.79 7.01 18.37
CA LEU A 289 24.05 8.34 18.92
C LEU A 289 24.31 9.38 17.82
N ALA A 290 25.06 9.01 16.78
CA ALA A 290 25.30 9.88 15.61
C ALA A 290 24.00 10.19 14.83
N ALA A 291 23.01 9.30 14.86
CA ALA A 291 21.73 9.48 14.18
C ALA A 291 20.73 10.35 14.99
N ASN A 292 20.80 10.33 16.32
CA ASN A 292 19.91 11.09 17.20
C ASN A 292 20.35 12.54 17.43
N GLY A 293 21.65 12.86 17.42
CA GLY A 293 22.13 14.23 17.62
C GLY A 293 21.60 15.24 16.59
N GLY A 294 21.42 14.80 15.33
CA GLY A 294 20.79 15.60 14.29
C GLY A 294 19.30 15.90 14.54
N SER A 295 18.59 15.00 15.23
CA SER A 295 17.19 15.17 15.59
C SER A 295 17.01 16.22 16.71
N LEU A 296 17.85 16.16 17.76
CA LEU A 296 17.79 17.12 18.87
C LEU A 296 18.09 18.55 18.40
N MET A 297 19.16 18.74 17.61
CA MET A 297 19.51 20.06 17.08
C MET A 297 18.41 20.63 16.20
N HIS A 298 17.73 19.79 15.41
CA HIS A 298 16.59 20.22 14.61
C HIS A 298 15.42 20.71 15.48
N ARG A 299 15.10 20.00 16.56
CA ARG A 299 14.06 20.37 17.53
C ARG A 299 14.38 21.69 18.23
N ILE A 300 15.61 21.85 18.73
CA ILE A 300 16.07 23.09 19.39
C ILE A 300 15.96 24.26 18.42
N ARG A 301 16.43 24.11 17.17
CA ARG A 301 16.30 25.16 16.16
C ARG A 301 14.85 25.52 15.90
N HIS A 302 13.95 24.54 15.79
CA HIS A 302 12.52 24.77 15.58
C HIS A 302 11.88 25.53 16.76
N LEU A 303 12.23 25.20 18.00
CA LEU A 303 11.74 25.90 19.20
C LEU A 303 12.21 27.36 19.28
N LEU A 304 13.45 27.64 18.89
CA LEU A 304 14.04 28.98 18.96
C LEU A 304 13.75 29.85 17.73
N GLN A 305 13.44 29.24 16.60
CA GLN A 305 13.16 29.91 15.33
C GLN A 305 11.91 29.31 14.68
N PRO A 306 10.70 29.64 15.17
CA PRO A 306 9.48 29.15 14.57
C PRO A 306 9.42 29.59 13.10
N ALA A 307 9.16 28.64 12.21
CA ALA A 307 9.15 28.89 10.77
C ALA A 307 8.11 29.96 10.39
N LEU A 308 8.46 30.83 9.44
CA LEU A 308 7.53 31.80 8.87
C LEU A 308 6.35 31.06 8.23
N PRO A 309 5.10 31.55 8.40
CA PRO A 309 3.91 30.86 7.91
C PRO A 309 3.96 30.72 6.39
N ALA A 310 3.77 29.49 5.90
CA ALA A 310 3.65 29.21 4.47
C ALA A 310 2.53 30.04 3.84
N SER A 311 2.76 30.50 2.61
CA SER A 311 1.77 31.23 1.82
C SER A 311 0.52 30.37 1.58
N SER A 312 -0.65 31.01 1.57
CA SER A 312 -1.93 30.34 1.35
C SER A 312 -1.99 29.57 0.03
N GLY A 313 -1.29 30.06 -1.01
CA GLY A 313 -1.18 29.39 -2.31
C GLY A 313 -0.48 28.03 -2.25
N ALA A 314 0.62 27.91 -1.48
CA ALA A 314 1.33 26.63 -1.33
C ALA A 314 0.49 25.56 -0.60
N ARG A 315 -0.41 25.99 0.29
CA ARG A 315 -1.35 25.07 0.97
C ARG A 315 -2.45 24.61 0.03
N ALA A 316 -3.00 25.52 -0.78
CA ALA A 316 -4.04 25.19 -1.76
C ALA A 316 -3.52 24.22 -2.84
N THR A 317 -2.30 24.43 -3.34
CA THR A 317 -1.68 23.51 -4.31
C THR A 317 -1.41 22.13 -3.72
N ALA A 318 -0.92 22.07 -2.47
CA ALA A 318 -0.71 20.79 -1.78
C ALA A 318 -2.03 20.02 -1.59
N LEU A 319 -3.10 20.70 -1.19
CA LEU A 319 -4.43 20.10 -1.05
C LEU A 319 -4.98 19.60 -2.39
N ALA A 320 -4.82 20.38 -3.46
CA ALA A 320 -5.27 20.00 -4.80
C ALA A 320 -4.53 18.74 -5.31
N LEU A 321 -3.21 18.68 -5.15
CA LEU A 321 -2.40 17.52 -5.54
C LEU A 321 -2.77 16.25 -4.74
N LEU A 322 -3.05 16.40 -3.44
CA LEU A 322 -3.46 15.30 -2.59
C LEU A 322 -4.90 14.83 -2.90
N ALA A 323 -5.80 15.74 -3.25
CA ALA A 323 -7.13 15.39 -3.73
C ALA A 323 -7.08 14.67 -5.10
N ALA A 324 -6.22 15.15 -6.01
CA ALA A 324 -6.03 14.54 -7.32
C ALA A 324 -5.48 13.11 -7.22
N SER A 325 -4.54 12.84 -6.30
CA SER A 325 -4.01 11.48 -6.10
C SER A 325 -5.05 10.52 -5.52
N LEU A 326 -5.89 10.99 -4.58
CA LEU A 326 -7.04 10.24 -4.05
C LEU A 326 -8.05 9.89 -5.15
N LEU A 327 -8.39 10.87 -6.00
CA LEU A 327 -9.32 10.68 -7.12
C LEU A 327 -8.73 9.77 -8.21
N GLY A 328 -7.44 9.88 -8.51
CA GLY A 328 -6.76 9.02 -9.47
C GLY A 328 -6.72 7.55 -9.01
N ALA A 329 -6.49 7.30 -7.71
CA ALA A 329 -6.54 5.95 -7.14
C ALA A 329 -7.94 5.33 -7.25
N ALA A 330 -9.00 6.14 -7.10
CA ALA A 330 -10.38 5.68 -7.31
C ALA A 330 -10.68 5.45 -8.80
N GLY A 331 -10.28 6.38 -9.69
CA GLY A 331 -10.60 6.32 -11.12
C GLY A 331 -10.00 5.12 -11.86
N VAL A 332 -8.78 4.70 -11.51
CA VAL A 332 -8.15 3.50 -12.10
C VAL A 332 -8.92 2.22 -11.74
N ALA A 333 -9.51 2.15 -10.54
CA ALA A 333 -10.33 1.02 -10.13
C ALA A 333 -11.68 0.93 -10.88
N PHE A 334 -12.16 2.04 -11.44
CA PHE A 334 -13.40 2.07 -12.23
C PHE A 334 -13.18 1.88 -13.74
N GLN A 335 -12.06 2.36 -14.29
CA GLN A 335 -11.79 2.26 -15.74
C GLN A 335 -11.50 0.83 -16.23
N ASP A 336 -10.87 -0.03 -15.44
CA ASP A 336 -10.59 -1.41 -15.88
C ASP A 336 -11.85 -2.28 -15.95
N LYS A 337 -12.94 -1.88 -15.29
CA LYS A 337 -14.23 -2.58 -15.37
C LYS A 337 -14.97 -2.35 -16.69
N GLU A 338 -14.69 -1.24 -17.39
CA GLU A 338 -15.30 -0.92 -18.70
C GLU A 338 -14.52 -1.50 -19.89
N LYS A 339 -13.34 -2.09 -19.66
CA LYS A 339 -12.45 -2.60 -20.70
C LYS A 339 -12.50 -4.12 -20.87
N GLU A 340 -13.60 -4.75 -20.47
CA GLU A 340 -13.92 -6.08 -20.97
C GLU A 340 -14.21 -5.94 -22.47
N PRO A 341 -13.43 -6.56 -23.37
CA PRO A 341 -13.67 -6.42 -24.79
C PRO A 341 -15.06 -6.99 -25.08
N ALA A 342 -15.98 -6.11 -25.48
CA ALA A 342 -17.25 -6.53 -26.04
C ALA A 342 -16.98 -7.67 -27.04
N PRO A 343 -17.74 -8.78 -27.00
CA PRO A 343 -17.51 -9.92 -27.89
C PRO A 343 -17.43 -9.39 -29.31
N LYS A 344 -16.26 -9.54 -29.95
CA LYS A 344 -16.07 -9.16 -31.35
C LYS A 344 -17.20 -9.83 -32.14
N PRO A 345 -17.97 -9.10 -32.97
CA PRO A 345 -18.98 -9.74 -33.79
C PRO A 345 -18.30 -10.81 -34.64
N ASP A 346 -18.83 -12.04 -34.60
CA ASP A 346 -18.36 -13.19 -35.36
C ASP A 346 -18.03 -12.77 -36.79
N LYS A 347 -16.78 -12.99 -37.21
CA LYS A 347 -16.34 -12.72 -38.58
C LYS A 347 -17.15 -13.60 -39.53
N ALA A 348 -18.14 -13.01 -40.19
CA ALA A 348 -18.83 -13.64 -41.29
C ALA A 348 -17.91 -13.65 -42.52
N THR A 349 -17.45 -14.84 -42.93
CA THR A 349 -16.70 -15.01 -44.17
C THR A 349 -17.71 -15.01 -45.32
N ARG A 350 -17.68 -13.98 -46.17
CA ARG A 350 -18.43 -13.97 -47.43
C ARG A 350 -17.58 -14.64 -48.51
N MET A 351 -18.14 -15.64 -49.17
CA MET A 351 -17.51 -16.26 -50.35
C MET A 351 -18.47 -16.26 -51.52
N LYS A 352 -17.93 -16.02 -52.71
CA LYS A 352 -18.65 -16.02 -53.98
C LYS A 352 -18.34 -17.33 -54.68
N VAL A 353 -19.30 -18.24 -54.74
CA VAL A 353 -19.13 -19.54 -55.42
C VAL A 353 -19.76 -19.41 -56.81
N ILE A 354 -18.99 -19.75 -57.84
CA ILE A 354 -19.42 -19.76 -59.24
C ILE A 354 -19.45 -21.22 -59.68
N ASP A 355 -20.65 -21.74 -59.95
CA ASP A 355 -20.86 -23.05 -60.55
C ASP A 355 -21.60 -22.86 -61.89
N GLY A 356 -20.87 -23.03 -63.00
CA GLY A 356 -21.36 -22.71 -64.34
C GLY A 356 -21.91 -21.28 -64.47
N ASP A 357 -23.14 -21.14 -64.97
CA ASP A 357 -23.82 -19.85 -65.22
C ASP A 357 -24.62 -19.33 -63.99
N ARG A 358 -24.31 -19.82 -62.79
CA ARG A 358 -24.96 -19.45 -61.52
C ARG A 358 -23.96 -18.81 -60.55
N GLN A 359 -24.31 -17.62 -60.03
CA GLN A 359 -23.60 -16.95 -58.93
C GLN A 359 -24.35 -17.15 -57.62
N MET A 360 -23.66 -17.66 -56.59
CA MET A 360 -24.17 -17.77 -55.23
C MET A 360 -23.31 -16.94 -54.26
N ASP A 361 -23.95 -16.06 -53.51
CA ASP A 361 -23.33 -15.35 -52.38
C ASP A 361 -23.58 -16.17 -51.10
N VAL A 362 -22.52 -16.76 -50.54
CA VAL A 362 -22.60 -17.59 -49.32
C VAL A 362 -21.98 -16.82 -48.16
N SER A 363 -22.75 -16.62 -47.09
CA SER A 363 -22.28 -16.01 -45.84
C SER A 363 -22.23 -17.07 -44.75
N LEU A 364 -21.02 -17.49 -44.37
CA LEU A 364 -20.80 -18.49 -43.32
C LEU A 364 -20.55 -17.79 -41.97
N LYS A 365 -21.24 -18.24 -40.92
CA LYS A 365 -20.94 -17.91 -39.51
C LYS A 365 -20.25 -19.11 -38.86
N GLY A 366 -19.00 -18.94 -38.45
CA GLY A 366 -18.17 -19.96 -37.80
C GLY A 366 -16.80 -20.16 -38.46
N GLU A 367 -15.84 -20.76 -37.74
CA GLU A 367 -14.55 -21.17 -38.31
C GLU A 367 -14.75 -22.34 -39.28
N VAL A 368 -14.81 -22.03 -40.56
CA VAL A 368 -14.90 -23.02 -41.64
C VAL A 368 -13.58 -23.03 -42.40
N ARG A 369 -12.81 -24.12 -42.28
CA ARG A 369 -11.66 -24.40 -43.16
C ARG A 369 -12.14 -25.25 -44.33
N LEU A 370 -12.05 -24.73 -45.55
CA LEU A 370 -12.40 -25.45 -46.77
C LEU A 370 -11.20 -25.55 -47.69
N ASP A 371 -10.98 -26.76 -48.20
CA ASP A 371 -9.95 -27.08 -49.17
C ASP A 371 -10.47 -26.76 -50.59
N ALA A 372 -9.77 -25.89 -51.32
CA ALA A 372 -10.26 -25.26 -52.55
C ALA A 372 -10.34 -26.21 -53.76
N ALA A 373 -9.98 -27.49 -53.60
CA ALA A 373 -9.90 -28.47 -54.69
C ALA A 373 -11.03 -29.53 -54.70
N ALA A 374 -11.97 -29.51 -53.74
CA ALA A 374 -13.01 -30.53 -53.66
C ALA A 374 -14.14 -30.31 -54.70
N ARG A 375 -14.42 -31.34 -55.52
CA ARG A 375 -15.48 -31.35 -56.56
C ARG A 375 -16.83 -31.93 -56.08
N GLU A 376 -16.98 -32.22 -54.80
CA GLU A 376 -18.23 -32.71 -54.18
C GLU A 376 -18.64 -31.81 -53.01
N PRO A 377 -19.95 -31.71 -52.68
CA PRO A 377 -20.43 -30.82 -51.63
C PRO A 377 -19.80 -31.16 -50.28
N VAL A 378 -19.01 -30.22 -49.77
CA VAL A 378 -18.27 -30.39 -48.51
C VAL A 378 -19.26 -30.40 -47.34
N ALA A 379 -19.26 -31.49 -46.57
CA ALA A 379 -20.03 -31.61 -45.35
C ALA A 379 -19.55 -30.55 -44.34
N VAL A 380 -20.47 -29.70 -43.86
CA VAL A 380 -20.21 -28.75 -42.79
C VAL A 380 -20.25 -29.52 -41.46
N PRO A 381 -19.14 -29.60 -40.69
CA PRO A 381 -19.17 -30.23 -39.38
C PRO A 381 -19.71 -29.24 -38.36
N GLY A 382 -20.97 -29.39 -37.96
CA GLY A 382 -21.58 -28.63 -36.87
C GLY A 382 -23.04 -28.26 -37.10
N ASP A 383 -23.77 -28.00 -36.02
CA ASP A 383 -25.13 -27.45 -36.09
C ASP A 383 -25.04 -26.00 -36.58
N GLY A 384 -25.63 -25.71 -37.74
CA GLY A 384 -25.52 -24.40 -38.38
C GLY A 384 -26.67 -24.12 -39.32
N SER A 385 -27.21 -22.90 -39.23
CA SER A 385 -28.11 -22.34 -40.25
C SER A 385 -27.30 -21.52 -41.24
N PHE A 386 -27.54 -21.67 -42.54
CA PHE A 386 -26.86 -20.92 -43.58
C PHE A 386 -27.88 -20.34 -44.57
N ARG A 387 -27.71 -19.06 -44.92
CA ARG A 387 -28.61 -18.37 -45.84
C ARG A 387 -27.95 -18.30 -47.22
N VAL A 388 -28.65 -18.74 -48.27
CA VAL A 388 -28.16 -18.63 -49.65
C VAL A 388 -29.12 -17.73 -50.41
N GLU A 389 -28.62 -16.57 -50.85
CA GLU A 389 -29.39 -15.68 -51.73
C GLU A 389 -29.09 -16.02 -53.20
N GLU A 390 -30.11 -16.46 -53.92
CA GLU A 390 -30.01 -16.84 -55.33
C GLU A 390 -30.34 -15.62 -56.21
N LYS A 391 -29.34 -15.12 -56.96
CA LYS A 391 -29.44 -13.84 -57.69
C LYS A 391 -30.15 -13.89 -59.05
N LYS A 392 -30.68 -15.03 -59.47
CA LYS A 392 -31.58 -15.13 -60.64
C LYS A 392 -33.02 -15.25 -60.12
N ALA A 393 -33.81 -14.18 -60.33
CA ALA A 393 -35.22 -14.03 -59.95
C ALA A 393 -35.57 -13.50 -58.54
N GLY A 394 -34.62 -12.92 -57.79
CA GLY A 394 -34.92 -12.11 -56.60
C GLY A 394 -35.56 -12.86 -55.42
N LYS A 395 -35.41 -14.20 -55.36
CA LYS A 395 -35.91 -15.02 -54.25
C LYS A 395 -34.75 -15.40 -53.33
N ALA A 396 -34.84 -15.02 -52.06
CA ALA A 396 -33.90 -15.44 -51.02
C ALA A 396 -34.36 -16.79 -50.42
N ARG A 397 -33.47 -17.79 -50.35
CA ARG A 397 -33.78 -19.10 -49.76
C ARG A 397 -32.93 -19.34 -48.50
N ALA A 398 -33.58 -19.66 -47.40
CA ALA A 398 -32.92 -20.00 -46.15
C ALA A 398 -32.76 -21.52 -46.04
N TYR A 399 -31.54 -21.98 -45.72
CA TYR A 399 -31.22 -23.39 -45.54
C TYR A 399 -30.78 -23.62 -44.08
N ALA A 400 -31.26 -24.70 -43.47
CA ALA A 400 -30.82 -25.12 -42.14
C ALA A 400 -30.42 -26.59 -42.19
N ALA A 401 -29.26 -26.92 -41.59
CA ALA A 401 -28.80 -28.30 -41.43
C ALA A 401 -28.67 -28.60 -39.93
N THR A 402 -29.24 -29.73 -39.51
CA THR A 402 -29.16 -30.25 -38.14
C THR A 402 -28.55 -31.64 -38.17
N LYS A 403 -27.63 -31.91 -37.25
CA LYS A 403 -26.82 -33.14 -37.24
C LYS A 403 -27.61 -34.45 -37.11
N ASP A 404 -28.83 -34.39 -36.57
CA ASP A 404 -29.66 -35.56 -36.25
C ASP A 404 -30.54 -36.07 -37.40
N LYS A 405 -30.65 -35.35 -38.52
CA LYS A 405 -31.35 -35.84 -39.70
C LYS A 405 -30.55 -35.47 -40.95
N ARG A 406 -30.27 -36.46 -41.80
CA ARG A 406 -29.72 -36.25 -43.16
C ARG A 406 -30.77 -35.57 -44.05
N THR A 407 -31.18 -34.36 -43.71
CA THR A 407 -32.20 -33.59 -44.40
C THR A 407 -31.82 -32.11 -44.39
N TYR A 408 -32.08 -31.41 -45.49
CA TYR A 408 -32.03 -29.95 -45.56
C TYR A 408 -33.44 -29.40 -45.82
N THR A 409 -33.72 -28.18 -45.35
CA THR A 409 -35.00 -27.50 -45.60
C THR A 409 -34.85 -26.42 -46.66
N VAL A 410 -35.79 -26.37 -47.61
CA VAL A 410 -35.94 -25.28 -48.59
C VAL A 410 -37.35 -24.74 -48.46
N ASP A 411 -37.50 -23.46 -48.12
CA ASP A 411 -38.81 -22.79 -48.01
C ASP A 411 -39.81 -23.56 -47.12
N GLY A 412 -39.32 -24.20 -46.04
CA GLY A 412 -40.13 -24.95 -45.06
C GLY A 412 -40.42 -26.41 -45.41
N GLN A 413 -39.94 -26.92 -46.55
CA GLN A 413 -40.08 -28.34 -46.91
C GLN A 413 -38.77 -29.10 -46.68
N GLU A 414 -38.82 -30.18 -45.90
CA GLU A 414 -37.69 -31.11 -45.67
C GLU A 414 -37.41 -31.92 -46.95
N LYS A 415 -36.14 -31.97 -47.35
CA LYS A 415 -35.62 -32.85 -48.39
C LYS A 415 -34.51 -33.73 -47.83
N PRO A 416 -34.44 -35.02 -48.20
CA PRO A 416 -33.31 -35.86 -47.84
C PRO A 416 -32.03 -35.36 -48.52
N LEU A 417 -30.92 -35.51 -47.80
CA LEU A 417 -29.56 -35.21 -48.27
C LEU A 417 -29.18 -36.09 -49.47
#